data_AF-A0A5B9PCW8-F1
#
_entry.id   AF-A0A5B9PCW8-F1
#
_cell.length_a   1.000
_cell.length_b   1.000
_cell.length_c   1.000
_cell.angle_alpha   90.00
_cell.angle_beta   90.00
_cell.angle_gamma   90.00
#
_symmetry.space_group_name_H-M   'P 1'
#
loop_
_entity.id
_entity.type
_entity.pdbx_description
1 polymer ?
#
loop_
_entity_poly.entity_id
_entity_poly.type
_entity_poly.pdbx_seq_one_letter_code
_entity_poly.pdbx_strand_id
1 'polypeptide(L)'
;MAKRKVNKSQQIREYVGANRTASAKEVVDALKQKGVKVTAAMVANVKSKAGLTRNRRGRPSSNGTAKVGRPAKTKTDIALDTLIEAKRFVAKVGSAQKAVDVIRALEKLDSIAS
;
A
#
# COMPACT_ATOMS: atom_id res chain seq x y z
N MET A 1 -14.15 -39.50 20.05
CA MET A 1 -13.30 -39.10 18.91
C MET A 1 -13.56 -37.65 18.57
N ALA A 2 -12.58 -36.76 18.74
CA ALA A 2 -12.75 -35.33 18.50
C ALA A 2 -13.05 -35.08 17.00
N LYS A 3 -14.19 -34.45 16.71
CA LYS A 3 -14.63 -34.06 15.37
C LYS A 3 -13.53 -33.17 14.77
N ARG A 4 -12.75 -33.70 13.82
CA ARG A 4 -11.70 -32.94 13.11
C ARG A 4 -12.37 -31.75 12.43
N LYS A 5 -12.24 -30.57 13.05
CA LYS A 5 -12.70 -29.29 12.50
C LYS A 5 -12.11 -29.18 11.09
N VAL A 6 -12.97 -29.10 10.09
CA VAL A 6 -12.58 -29.04 8.68
C VAL A 6 -11.50 -27.97 8.52
N ASN A 7 -10.27 -28.41 8.24
CA ASN A 7 -9.12 -27.52 8.17
C ASN A 7 -9.11 -26.89 6.78
N LYS A 8 -9.87 -25.80 6.63
CA LYS A 8 -10.08 -25.09 5.37
C LYS A 8 -8.75 -24.76 4.66
N SER A 9 -7.72 -24.40 5.42
CA SER A 9 -6.38 -24.11 4.87
C SER A 9 -5.69 -25.34 4.27
N GLN A 10 -5.94 -26.52 4.82
CA GLN A 10 -5.40 -27.78 4.30
C GLN A 10 -6.05 -28.12 2.95
N GLN A 11 -7.38 -28.00 2.85
CA GLN A 11 -8.10 -28.23 1.60
C GLN A 11 -7.69 -27.25 0.50
N ILE A 12 -7.44 -25.98 0.85
CA ILE A 12 -6.87 -25.01 -0.10
C ILE A 12 -5.48 -25.46 -0.54
N ARG A 13 -4.62 -25.89 0.37
CA ARG A 13 -3.25 -26.33 0.04
C ARG A 13 -3.25 -27.55 -0.88
N GLU A 14 -4.11 -28.53 -0.63
CA GLU A 14 -4.30 -29.70 -1.47
C GLU A 14 -4.80 -29.30 -2.88
N TYR A 15 -5.84 -28.47 -2.95
CA TYR A 15 -6.41 -28.04 -4.23
C TYR A 15 -5.45 -27.19 -5.06
N VAL A 16 -4.75 -26.24 -4.44
CA VAL A 16 -3.76 -25.39 -5.10
C VAL A 16 -2.49 -26.18 -5.45
N GLY A 17 -2.12 -27.18 -4.64
CA GLY A 17 -1.01 -28.10 -4.92
C GLY A 17 -1.27 -28.93 -6.18
N ALA A 18 -2.50 -29.44 -6.34
CA ALA A 18 -2.94 -30.13 -7.55
C ALA A 18 -3.16 -29.18 -8.74
N ASN A 19 -3.60 -27.93 -8.49
CA ASN A 19 -3.95 -26.95 -9.52
C ASN A 19 -3.11 -25.67 -9.39
N ARG A 20 -1.80 -25.79 -9.64
CA ARG A 20 -0.81 -24.71 -9.44
C ARG A 20 -1.07 -23.47 -10.31
N THR A 21 -1.78 -23.62 -11.43
CA THR A 21 -2.13 -22.55 -12.37
C THR A 21 -3.49 -21.89 -12.10
N ALA A 22 -4.38 -22.53 -11.33
CA ALA A 22 -5.71 -22.01 -11.07
C ALA A 22 -5.66 -20.64 -10.38
N SER A 23 -6.49 -19.72 -10.85
CA SER A 23 -6.67 -18.39 -10.27
C SER A 23 -7.31 -18.50 -8.89
N ALA A 24 -7.09 -17.50 -8.02
CA ALA A 24 -7.66 -17.53 -6.67
C ALA A 24 -9.20 -17.58 -6.68
N LYS A 25 -9.84 -17.07 -7.74
CA LYS A 25 -11.30 -17.09 -7.92
C LYS A 25 -11.81 -18.50 -8.24
N GLU A 26 -11.19 -19.19 -9.18
CA GLU A 26 -11.54 -20.57 -9.53
C GLU A 26 -11.39 -21.52 -8.34
N VAL A 27 -10.31 -21.36 -7.56
CA VAL A 27 -10.10 -22.14 -6.33
C VAL A 27 -11.22 -21.90 -5.31
N VAL A 28 -11.66 -20.64 -5.15
CA VAL A 28 -12.76 -20.30 -4.25
C VAL A 28 -14.05 -20.94 -4.71
N ASP A 29 -14.36 -20.87 -6.00
CA ASP A 29 -15.61 -21.40 -6.54
C ASP A 29 -15.63 -22.94 -6.46
N ALA A 30 -14.52 -23.61 -6.79
CA ALA A 30 -14.37 -25.06 -6.64
C ALA A 30 -14.46 -25.53 -5.17
N LEU A 31 -13.90 -24.77 -4.22
CA LEU A 31 -13.99 -25.11 -2.80
C LEU A 31 -15.37 -24.81 -2.21
N LYS A 32 -16.05 -23.75 -2.69
CA LYS A 32 -17.45 -23.46 -2.33
C LYS A 32 -18.40 -24.57 -2.77
N GLN A 33 -18.22 -25.10 -3.98
CA GLN A 33 -19.01 -26.25 -4.47
C GLN A 33 -18.84 -27.48 -3.57
N LYS A 34 -17.66 -27.67 -2.98
CA LYS A 34 -17.37 -28.73 -2.00
C LYS A 34 -17.88 -28.41 -0.58
N GLY A 35 -18.70 -27.36 -0.41
CA GLY A 35 -19.23 -26.93 0.88
C GLY A 35 -18.25 -26.17 1.76
N VAL A 36 -17.06 -25.83 1.26
CA VAL A 36 -16.00 -25.15 2.02
C VAL A 36 -16.10 -23.65 1.75
N LYS A 37 -16.60 -22.90 2.73
CA LYS A 37 -16.63 -21.42 2.66
C LYS A 37 -15.23 -20.85 2.88
N VAL A 38 -14.61 -20.39 1.81
CA VAL A 38 -13.28 -19.75 1.77
C VAL A 38 -13.33 -18.44 1.00
N THR A 39 -12.53 -17.47 1.42
CA THR A 39 -12.40 -16.16 0.78
C THR A 39 -11.21 -16.14 -0.18
N ALA A 40 -11.28 -15.29 -1.21
CA ALA A 40 -10.18 -15.12 -2.17
C ALA A 40 -8.87 -14.68 -1.46
N ALA A 41 -8.97 -13.86 -0.42
CA ALA A 41 -7.84 -13.44 0.40
C ALA A 41 -7.17 -14.63 1.12
N MET A 42 -7.95 -15.59 1.63
CA MET A 42 -7.41 -16.78 2.28
C MET A 42 -6.66 -17.67 1.27
N VAL A 43 -7.19 -17.82 0.06
CA VAL A 43 -6.52 -18.56 -1.01
C VAL A 43 -5.23 -17.86 -1.45
N ALA A 44 -5.26 -16.53 -1.64
CA ALA A 44 -4.08 -15.75 -2.02
C ALA A 44 -2.96 -15.86 -0.98
N ASN A 45 -3.29 -15.81 0.31
CA ASN A 45 -2.34 -15.99 1.40
C ASN A 45 -1.77 -17.42 1.46
N VAL A 46 -2.56 -18.44 1.15
CA VAL A 46 -2.04 -19.82 1.07
C VAL A 46 -1.13 -19.98 -0.16
N LYS A 47 -1.49 -19.41 -1.32
CA LYS A 47 -0.65 -19.41 -2.53
C LYS A 47 0.69 -18.71 -2.32
N SER A 48 0.70 -17.55 -1.63
CA SER A 48 1.93 -16.82 -1.33
C SER A 48 2.81 -17.57 -0.33
N LYS A 49 2.23 -18.11 0.75
CA LYS A 49 2.97 -18.92 1.74
C LYS A 49 3.52 -20.23 1.17
N ALA A 50 2.85 -20.82 0.19
CA ALA A 50 3.29 -22.04 -0.46
C ALA A 50 4.37 -21.80 -1.54
N GLY A 51 4.86 -20.56 -1.72
CA GLY A 51 5.87 -20.23 -2.74
C GLY A 51 5.37 -20.44 -4.18
N LEU A 52 4.04 -20.51 -4.36
CA LEU A 52 3.39 -20.74 -5.65
C LEU A 52 3.22 -19.43 -6.44
N THR A 53 3.48 -18.29 -5.80
CA THR A 53 3.59 -17.00 -6.46
C THR A 53 5.00 -16.84 -7.04
N ARG A 54 5.10 -16.46 -8.31
CA ARG A 54 6.38 -16.16 -9.00
C ARG A 54 7.21 -15.22 -8.11
N ASN A 55 8.26 -15.78 -7.49
CA ASN A 55 9.16 -15.08 -6.59
C ASN A 55 9.67 -13.81 -7.28
N ARG A 56 9.18 -12.64 -6.88
CA ARG A 56 9.97 -11.41 -7.03
C ARG A 56 11.11 -11.56 -6.02
N ARG A 57 12.23 -12.16 -6.45
CA ARG A 57 13.51 -12.10 -5.73
C ARG A 57 13.75 -10.63 -5.39
N GLY A 58 13.72 -10.27 -4.11
CA GLY A 58 14.05 -8.92 -3.66
C GLY A 58 13.08 -8.22 -2.71
N ARG A 59 12.31 -8.92 -1.86
CA ARG A 59 11.71 -8.23 -0.70
C ARG A 59 11.81 -9.06 0.58
N PRO A 60 12.57 -8.62 1.60
CA PRO A 60 12.53 -9.27 2.91
C PRO A 60 11.10 -9.20 3.46
N SER A 61 10.66 -10.33 4.02
CA SER A 61 9.33 -10.50 4.59
C SER A 61 9.19 -9.60 5.81
N SER A 62 8.48 -8.48 5.65
CA SER A 62 8.14 -7.60 6.76
C SER A 62 7.02 -8.24 7.58
N ASN A 63 7.41 -9.05 8.56
CA ASN A 63 6.53 -9.41 9.67
C ASN A 63 6.45 -8.19 10.63
N GLY A 64 6.02 -7.07 10.08
CA GLY A 64 5.97 -5.76 10.72
C GLY A 64 5.24 -4.81 9.79
N THR A 65 4.02 -4.45 10.17
CA THR A 65 3.26 -3.26 9.76
C THR A 65 3.99 -2.29 8.79
N ALA A 66 3.90 -2.51 7.49
CA ALA A 66 4.35 -1.54 6.49
C ALA A 66 3.11 -1.01 5.76
N LYS A 67 2.62 0.13 6.24
CA LYS A 67 1.59 0.93 5.56
C LYS A 67 2.00 1.12 4.10
N VAL A 68 1.04 0.96 3.19
CA VAL A 68 1.18 1.28 1.77
C VAL A 68 1.38 2.79 1.67
N GLY A 69 2.64 3.22 1.78
CA GLY A 69 3.09 4.56 1.47
C GLY A 69 3.09 4.73 -0.05
N ARG A 70 2.15 5.56 -0.50
CA ARG A 70 2.11 6.41 -1.70
C ARG A 70 3.30 6.27 -2.69
N PRO A 71 3.04 6.12 -4.01
CA PRO A 71 4.10 5.95 -4.99
C PRO A 71 5.04 7.15 -5.02
N ALA A 72 6.32 6.85 -5.20
CA ALA A 72 7.34 7.85 -5.46
C ALA A 72 7.05 8.59 -6.78
N LYS A 73 7.36 9.90 -6.78
CA LYS A 73 7.94 10.69 -7.89
C LYS A 73 7.11 11.91 -8.33
N THR A 74 7.58 13.09 -7.93
CA THR A 74 7.80 14.27 -8.80
C THR A 74 8.85 15.15 -8.12
N LYS A 75 9.68 15.91 -8.85
CA LYS A 75 10.73 16.80 -8.29
C LYS A 75 10.20 18.01 -7.50
N THR A 76 9.00 17.88 -6.95
CA THR A 76 8.28 18.83 -6.11
C THR A 76 7.64 18.06 -4.96
N ASP A 77 8.41 17.19 -4.32
CA ASP A 77 8.05 16.66 -3.01
C ASP A 77 8.29 17.76 -1.97
N ILE A 78 7.44 18.79 -1.99
CA ILE A 78 7.35 19.71 -0.86
C ILE A 78 6.79 18.89 0.29
N ALA A 79 7.57 18.74 1.36
CA ALA A 79 7.15 18.01 2.54
C ALA A 79 5.82 18.59 3.07
N LEU A 80 4.93 17.73 3.55
CA LEU A 80 3.61 18.15 4.03
C LEU A 80 3.74 19.23 5.13
N ASP A 81 4.77 19.12 5.97
CA ASP A 81 5.05 20.09 7.02
C ASP A 81 5.37 21.49 6.45
N THR A 82 6.16 21.55 5.37
CA THR A 82 6.44 22.81 4.65
C THR A 82 5.16 23.42 4.07
N LEU A 83 4.23 22.59 3.59
CA LEU A 83 2.92 23.09 3.12
C LEU A 83 2.06 23.63 4.27
N ILE A 84 2.12 23.01 5.45
CA ILE A 84 1.40 23.48 6.64
C ILE A 84 1.97 24.83 7.10
N GLU A 85 3.29 24.98 7.13
CA GLU A 85 3.95 26.24 7.47
C GLU A 85 3.65 27.34 6.46
N ALA A 86 3.72 27.03 5.16
CA ALA A 86 3.33 27.96 4.11
C ALA A 86 1.88 28.44 4.28
N LYS A 87 0.95 27.53 4.63
CA LYS A 87 -0.44 27.89 4.92
C LYS A 87 -0.56 28.83 6.13
N ARG A 88 0.21 28.60 7.20
CA ARG A 88 0.25 29.49 8.37
C ARG A 88 0.78 30.87 8.01
N PHE A 89 1.82 30.95 7.18
CA PHE A 89 2.35 32.22 6.70
C PHE A 89 1.31 33.00 5.88
N VAL A 90 0.66 32.32 4.92
CA VAL A 90 -0.43 32.91 4.12
C VAL A 90 -1.56 33.42 5.02
N ALA A 91 -1.90 32.70 6.09
CA ALA A 91 -2.91 33.15 7.05
C ALA A 91 -2.50 34.43 7.80
N LYS A 92 -1.22 34.60 8.15
CA LYS A 92 -0.71 35.82 8.80
C LYS A 92 -0.73 37.03 7.88
N VAL A 93 -0.36 36.85 6.61
CA VAL A 93 -0.36 37.93 5.59
C VAL A 93 -1.78 38.24 5.11
N GLY A 94 -2.70 37.29 5.28
CA GLY A 94 -4.14 37.42 4.99
C GLY A 94 -4.54 36.93 3.61
N SER A 95 -3.61 36.84 2.63
CA SER A 95 -3.87 36.21 1.34
C SER A 95 -2.62 35.61 0.71
N ALA A 96 -2.81 34.60 -0.15
CA ALA A 96 -1.71 33.93 -0.83
C ALA A 96 -0.98 34.87 -1.81
N GLN A 97 -1.72 35.77 -2.46
CA GLN A 97 -1.14 36.73 -3.40
C GLN A 97 -0.19 37.71 -2.70
N LYS A 98 -0.63 38.28 -1.58
CA LYS A 98 0.21 39.18 -0.78
C LYS A 98 1.46 38.48 -0.24
N ALA A 99 1.36 37.21 0.13
CA ALA A 99 2.50 36.42 0.58
C ALA A 99 3.59 36.31 -0.51
N VAL A 100 3.19 36.13 -1.77
CA VAL A 100 4.11 36.12 -2.92
C VAL A 100 4.71 37.51 -3.15
N ASP A 101 3.92 38.58 -3.04
CA ASP A 101 4.40 39.95 -3.22
C ASP A 101 5.43 40.33 -2.14
N VAL A 102 5.22 39.89 -0.89
CA VAL A 102 6.20 40.06 0.20
C VAL A 102 7.49 39.31 -0.10
N ILE A 103 7.42 38.05 -0.54
CA ILE A 103 8.62 37.27 -0.92
C ILE A 103 9.39 37.97 -2.05
N ARG A 104 8.68 38.46 -3.08
CA ARG A 104 9.30 39.22 -4.17
C ARG A 104 9.94 40.52 -3.71
N ALA A 105 9.34 41.20 -2.74
CA ALA A 105 9.93 42.41 -2.15
C ALA A 105 11.21 42.07 -1.38
N LEU A 106 11.22 40.96 -0.63
CA LEU A 106 12.42 40.45 0.04
C LEU A 106 13.53 40.10 -0.96
N GLU A 107 13.21 39.37 -2.03
CA GLU A 107 14.18 39.02 -3.09
C GLU A 107 14.84 40.26 -3.71
N LYS A 108 14.08 41.35 -3.91
CA LYS A 108 14.60 42.62 -4.40
C LYS A 108 15.51 43.32 -3.39
N LEU A 109 15.26 43.17 -2.08
CA LEU A 109 16.13 43.74 -1.05
C LEU A 109 17.43 42.95 -0.93
N ASP A 110 17.35 41.62 -0.99
CA ASP A 110 18.52 40.74 -0.93
C ASP A 110 19.44 40.91 -2.15
N SER A 111 18.87 41.15 -3.34
CA SER A 111 19.65 41.44 -4.55
C SER A 111 20.29 42.83 -4.58
N ILE A 112 19.81 43.76 -3.74
CA ILE A 112 20.42 45.09 -3.54
C ILE A 112 21.47 45.06 -2.42
N ALA A 113 21.36 44.13 -1.47
CA ALA A 113 22.28 43.96 -0.35
C ALA A 113 23.47 43.01 -0.64
N SER A 114 23.54 42.43 -1.85
CA SER A 114 24.64 41.58 -2.35
C SER A 114 25.47 42.32 -3.38
#